data_AF-A0A380Q9Q8-F1
#
_entry.id   AF-A0A380Q9Q8-F1
#
_cell.length_a   1.000
_cell.length_b   1.000
_cell.length_c   1.000
_cell.angle_alpha   90.00
_cell.angle_beta   90.00
_cell.angle_gamma   90.00
#
_symmetry.space_group_name_H-M   'P 1'
#
loop_
_entity.id
_entity.type
_entity.pdbx_description
1 polymer ?
#
loop_
_entity_poly.entity_id
_entity_poly.type
_entity_poly.pdbx_seq_one_letter_code
_entity_poly.pdbx_strand_id
1 'polypeptide(L)' 'MANVEATWSVDLYVYCPKCEDGFDLNSDGSFTDGTHGYALQTTADADAECPECGHKFKVDLVW' A
#
# COMPACT_ATOMS: atom_id res chain seq x y z
N MET A 1 -33.14 7.39 17.60
CA MET A 1 -31.90 8.02 17.09
C MET A 1 -31.50 7.24 15.87
N ALA A 2 -31.29 7.89 14.72
CA ALA A 2 -30.75 7.21 13.55
C ALA A 2 -29.34 6.71 13.88
N ASN A 3 -28.99 5.48 13.49
CA ASN A 3 -27.62 5.00 13.55
C ASN A 3 -26.80 5.86 12.60
N VAL A 4 -25.95 6.74 13.14
CA VAL A 4 -25.00 7.51 12.34
C VAL A 4 -23.73 6.68 12.28
N GLU A 5 -23.45 6.12 11.11
CA GLU A 5 -22.24 5.36 10.83
C GLU A 5 -21.31 6.19 9.95
N ALA A 6 -19.99 6.07 10.19
CA ALA A 6 -18.96 6.66 9.36
C ALA A 6 -18.14 5.53 8.73
N THR A 7 -17.92 5.62 7.42
CA THR A 7 -16.98 4.76 6.70
C THR A 7 -15.67 5.51 6.52
N TRP A 8 -14.55 4.84 6.75
CA TRP A 8 -13.21 5.37 6.50
C TRP A 8 -12.37 4.32 5.77
N SER A 9 -11.43 4.79 4.95
CA SER A 9 -10.40 3.98 4.29
C SER A 9 -9.06 4.73 4.33
N VAL A 10 -7.98 3.98 4.19
CA VAL A 10 -6.61 4.49 4.00
C VAL A 10 -6.04 3.74 2.82
N ASP A 11 -5.54 4.46 1.83
CA ASP A 11 -4.95 3.89 0.62
C ASP A 11 -3.44 4.15 0.66
N LEU A 12 -2.62 3.14 0.35
CA LEU A 12 -1.16 3.24 0.25
C LEU A 12 -0.76 3.20 -1.22
N TYR A 13 -1.04 4.29 -1.92
CA TYR A 13 -0.88 4.36 -3.37
C TYR A 13 0.57 4.60 -3.80
N VAL A 14 1.08 3.75 -4.70
CA VAL A 14 2.45 3.84 -5.25
C VAL A 14 2.45 3.71 -6.76
N TYR A 15 3.48 4.27 -7.40
CA TYR A 15 3.69 4.16 -8.84
C TYR A 15 4.88 3.27 -9.15
N CYS A 16 4.71 2.32 -10.06
CA CYS A 16 5.80 1.48 -10.52
C CYS A 16 6.83 2.33 -11.29
N PRO A 17 8.12 2.33 -10.91
CA PRO A 17 9.14 3.12 -11.61
C PRO A 17 9.51 2.59 -13.00
N LYS A 18 8.94 1.44 -13.43
CA LYS A 18 9.21 0.82 -14.72
C LYS A 18 8.08 1.01 -15.73
N CYS A 19 6.84 0.75 -15.33
CA CYS A 19 5.67 0.85 -16.22
C CYS A 19 4.77 2.04 -15.92
N GLU A 20 5.05 2.81 -14.85
CA GLU A 20 4.31 4.00 -14.42
C GLU A 20 2.86 3.72 -13.98
N ASP A 21 2.44 2.46 -13.92
CA ASP A 21 1.14 2.07 -13.37
C ASP A 21 1.09 2.30 -11.87
N GLY A 22 -0.01 2.91 -11.43
CA GLY A 22 -0.31 3.19 -10.04
C GLY A 22 -1.19 2.12 -9.42
N PHE A 23 -0.87 1.69 -8.20
CA PHE A 23 -1.64 0.69 -7.47
C PHE A 23 -1.62 0.95 -5.97
N ASP A 24 -2.65 0.46 -5.29
CA ASP A 24 -2.73 0.51 -3.83
C ASP A 24 -2.05 -0.72 -3.24
N LEU A 25 -1.02 -0.52 -2.41
CA LEU A 25 -0.33 -1.62 -1.73
C LEU A 25 -1.26 -2.42 -0.82
N ASN A 26 -2.36 -1.82 -0.32
CA ASN A 26 -3.35 -2.54 0.48
C ASN A 26 -4.18 -3.55 -0.34
N SER A 27 -4.17 -3.44 -1.67
CA SER A 27 -4.84 -4.40 -2.55
C SER A 27 -4.03 -5.68 -2.78
N ASP A 28 -2.76 -5.73 -2.34
CA ASP A 28 -1.91 -6.92 -2.36
C ASP A 28 -1.98 -7.67 -1.01
N GLY A 29 -2.45 -8.92 -1.06
CA GLY A 29 -2.54 -9.80 0.11
C GLY A 29 -1.18 -10.18 0.72
N SER A 30 -0.09 -10.10 -0.05
CA SER A 30 1.27 -10.33 0.46
C SER A 30 1.81 -9.12 1.23
N PHE A 31 1.41 -7.91 0.85
CA PHE A 31 1.78 -6.69 1.55
C PHE A 31 1.04 -6.58 2.89
N THR A 32 -0.23 -6.98 2.91
CA THR A 32 -1.10 -6.92 4.11
C THR A 32 -0.98 -8.13 5.06
N ASP A 33 0.05 -8.96 4.91
CA ASP A 33 0.26 -10.21 5.66
C ASP A 33 0.52 -10.07 7.18
N GLY A 34 0.39 -8.84 7.72
CA GLY A 34 0.62 -8.49 9.11
C GLY A 34 2.04 -8.04 9.42
N THR A 35 3.00 -8.19 8.50
CA THR A 35 4.36 -7.66 8.66
C THR A 35 4.43 -6.16 8.36
N HIS A 36 3.54 -5.65 7.51
CA HIS A 36 3.41 -4.22 7.16
C HIS A 36 2.15 -3.56 7.74
N GLY A 37 1.43 -4.26 8.64
CA GLY A 37 0.16 -3.81 9.24
C GLY A 37 0.23 -2.55 10.12
N TYR A 38 1.38 -1.88 10.16
CA TYR A 38 1.61 -0.63 10.89
C TYR A 38 1.98 0.49 9.93
N ALA A 39 1.17 0.75 8.90
CA ALA A 39 1.31 1.91 8.01
C ALA A 39 1.36 3.29 8.73
N LEU A 40 1.20 3.31 10.05
CA LEU A 40 1.42 4.44 10.95
C LEU A 40 2.88 4.64 11.39
N GLN A 41 3.78 3.67 11.14
CA GLN A 41 5.21 3.83 11.30
C GLN A 41 5.86 4.05 9.94
N THR A 42 6.58 5.17 9.82
CA THR A 42 7.46 5.44 8.69
C THR A 42 8.39 4.25 8.49
N THR A 43 8.16 3.49 7.41
CA THR A 43 8.94 2.30 7.07
C THR A 43 9.67 2.61 5.78
N ALA A 44 10.99 2.67 5.83
CA ALA A 44 11.82 2.83 4.64
C ALA A 44 12.18 1.47 4.04
N ASP A 45 12.49 1.45 2.75
CA ASP A 45 13.00 0.29 2.02
C ASP A 45 12.10 -0.97 2.07
N ALA A 46 10.76 -0.80 2.16
CA ALA A 46 9.82 -1.91 2.10
C ALA A 46 9.81 -2.56 0.72
N ASP A 47 9.73 -3.89 0.66
CA ASP A 47 9.66 -4.62 -0.61
C ASP A 47 8.27 -4.48 -1.24
N ALA A 48 8.25 -4.17 -2.54
CA ALA A 48 7.04 -4.12 -3.35
C ALA A 48 7.26 -4.80 -4.71
N GLU A 49 6.20 -5.38 -5.27
CA GLU A 49 6.18 -5.94 -6.61
C GLU A 49 5.01 -5.33 -7.39
N CYS A 50 5.27 -4.82 -8.59
CA CYS A 50 4.24 -4.26 -9.44
C CYS A 50 3.36 -5.41 -10.00
N PRO A 51 2.03 -5.38 -9.78
CA PRO A 51 1.14 -6.45 -10.24
C PRO A 51 1.03 -6.52 -11.77
N GLU A 52 1.23 -5.40 -12.47
CA GLU A 52 1.08 -5.33 -13.92
C GLU A 52 2.30 -5.86 -14.68
N CYS A 53 3.52 -5.58 -14.18
CA CYS A 53 4.75 -5.90 -14.91
C CYS A 53 5.76 -6.78 -14.14
N GLY A 54 5.43 -7.19 -12.91
CA GLY A 54 6.28 -8.03 -12.04
C GLY A 54 7.58 -7.35 -11.61
N HIS A 55 7.68 -6.03 -11.75
CA HIS A 55 8.89 -5.30 -11.35
C HIS A 55 8.97 -5.20 -9.83
N LYS A 56 10.08 -5.67 -9.26
CA LYS A 56 10.36 -5.57 -7.82
C LYS A 56 11.13 -4.29 -7.52
N PHE A 57 10.68 -3.53 -6.53
CA PHE A 57 11.28 -2.27 -6.13
C PHE A 57 11.08 -2.00 -4.63
N LYS A 58 11.76 -0.95 -4.14
CA LYS A 58 11.66 -0.49 -2.76
C LYS A 58 10.73 0.72 -2.66
N VAL A 59 9.93 0.76 -1.61
CA VAL A 59 9.05 1.88 -1.29
C VAL A 59 9.32 2.41 0.11
N ASP A 60 9.30 3.73 0.25
CA ASP A 60 9.31 4.40 1.54
C ASP A 60 7.88 4.78 1.89
N LEU A 61 7.35 4.19 2.97
CA LEU A 61 6.04 4.49 3.50
C LEU A 61 6.15 5.75 4.36
N VAL A 62 5.84 6.90 3.77
CA VAL A 62 5.85 8.21 4.42
C VAL A 62 4.41 8.71 4.55
N TRP A 63 4.05 9.22 5.73
CA TRP A 63 2.75 9.85 6.02
C TRP A 63 2.74 11.32 5.60
#